data_AF-A0A1H5TLJ7-F1
#
_entry.id   AF-A0A1H5TLJ7-F1
#
_cell.length_a   1.000
_cell.length_b   1.000
_cell.length_c   1.000
_cell.angle_alpha   90.00
_cell.angle_beta   90.00
_cell.angle_gamma   90.00
#
_symmetry.space_group_name_H-M   'P 1'
#
loop_
_entity.id
_entity.type
_entity.pdbx_description
1 polymer ?
#
loop_
_entity_poly.entity_id
_entity_poly.type
_entity_poly.pdbx_seq_one_letter_code
_entity_poly.pdbx_strand_id
1 'polypeptide(L)'
;MDELLMMLEARLANLNCALRLAKKDQDFPEGSLRVSTSNKRVRYYWMNQKASDLGEYIKKDNHQFARELAQKSYNRKFIKMAESEILYLQSVITHLSKNNSDMSYDKLSLTRKNLVNPYILPDNIYAKNWQEESYKTSNYLPECKVYSTKRGEMVRSKSEAIIADILYELKIPYKYEKALVLKNGTIKFPDFTVLNKKTR
;
A
#
# COMPACT_ATOMS: atom_id res chain seq x y z
N MET A 1 -1.99 2.82 5.21
CA MET A 1 -2.71 3.36 4.03
C MET A 1 -1.73 3.71 2.92
N ASP A 2 -0.64 4.40 3.23
CA ASP A 2 0.41 4.78 2.26
C ASP A 2 0.98 3.59 1.47
N GLU A 3 1.27 2.47 2.15
CA GLU A 3 1.77 1.26 1.49
C GLU A 3 0.78 0.69 0.46
N LEU A 4 -0.51 0.65 0.81
CA LEU A 4 -1.56 0.21 -0.11
C LEU A 4 -1.66 1.14 -1.33
N LEU A 5 -1.64 2.46 -1.12
CA LEU A 5 -1.66 3.44 -2.22
C LEU A 5 -0.44 3.25 -3.13
N MET A 6 0.74 3.07 -2.55
CA MET A 6 1.97 2.80 -3.30
C MET A 6 1.87 1.52 -4.14
N MET A 7 1.29 0.44 -3.59
CA MET A 7 1.06 -0.80 -4.35
C MET A 7 0.07 -0.61 -5.50
N LEU A 8 -0.99 0.17 -5.30
CA LEU A 8 -1.98 0.48 -6.34
C LEU A 8 -1.39 1.34 -7.46
N GLU A 9 -0.58 2.35 -7.11
CA GLU A 9 0.14 3.19 -8.06
C GLU A 9 1.17 2.38 -8.87
N ALA A 10 1.91 1.49 -8.22
CA ALA A 10 2.83 0.58 -8.90
C ALA A 10 2.10 -0.34 -9.90
N ARG A 11 0.93 -0.87 -9.52
CA ARG A 11 0.09 -1.68 -10.42
C ARG A 11 -0.40 -0.84 -11.61
N LEU A 12 -0.86 0.38 -11.37
CA LEU A 12 -1.31 1.31 -12.40
C LEU A 12 -0.18 1.62 -13.40
N ALA A 13 1.04 1.88 -12.91
CA ALA A 13 2.21 2.12 -13.76
C ALA A 13 2.54 0.90 -14.64
N ASN A 14 2.54 -0.30 -14.06
CA ASN A 14 2.79 -1.55 -14.79
C ASN A 14 1.77 -1.77 -15.91
N LEU A 15 0.48 -1.55 -15.64
CA LEU A 15 -0.58 -1.66 -16.65
C LEU A 15 -0.44 -0.63 -17.77
N ASN A 16 -0.10 0.62 -17.44
CA ASN A 16 0.13 1.65 -18.46
C ASN A 16 1.30 1.29 -19.38
N CYS A 17 2.39 0.76 -18.83
CA CYS A 17 3.52 0.28 -19.63
C CYS A 17 3.12 -0.87 -20.56
N ALA A 18 2.43 -1.89 -20.01
CA ALA A 18 1.98 -3.04 -20.79
C ALA A 18 0.93 -2.65 -21.85
N LEU A 19 -0.01 -1.76 -21.53
CA LEU A 19 -1.00 -1.24 -22.46
C LEU A 19 -0.35 -0.50 -23.63
N ARG A 20 0.68 0.31 -23.35
CA ARG A 20 1.45 1.01 -24.39
C ARG A 20 2.13 0.04 -25.35
N LEU A 21 2.68 -1.07 -24.84
CA LEU A 21 3.28 -2.11 -25.67
C LEU A 21 2.22 -2.82 -26.53
N ALA A 22 1.12 -3.25 -25.91
CA ALA A 22 0.02 -3.93 -26.60
C ALA A 22 -0.63 -3.04 -27.68
N LYS A 23 -0.71 -1.72 -27.46
CA LYS A 23 -1.23 -0.75 -28.44
C LYS A 23 -0.26 -0.46 -29.59
N LYS A 24 1.04 -0.71 -29.45
CA LYS A 24 2.01 -0.60 -30.56
C LYS A 24 1.97 -1.83 -31.47
N ASP A 25 1.64 -2.97 -30.90
CA ASP A 25 1.56 -4.25 -31.58
C ASP A 25 0.16 -4.42 -32.20
N GLN A 26 -0.04 -3.85 -33.40
CA GLN A 26 -1.35 -3.81 -34.10
C GLN A 26 -1.34 -4.44 -35.50
N ASP A 27 -0.17 -4.68 -36.09
CA ASP A 27 -0.04 -5.25 -37.42
C ASP A 27 -0.22 -6.76 -37.36
N PHE A 28 -1.48 -7.20 -37.40
CA PHE A 28 -1.84 -8.61 -37.37
C PHE A 28 -2.62 -9.04 -38.61
N PRO A 29 -2.45 -10.31 -39.04
CA PRO A 29 -3.24 -10.87 -40.12
C PRO A 29 -4.75 -10.80 -39.88
N GLU A 30 -5.53 -10.75 -40.96
CA GLU A 30 -6.99 -10.80 -40.91
C GLU A 30 -7.51 -12.17 -40.43
N GLY A 31 -8.76 -12.18 -39.94
CA GLY A 31 -9.39 -13.39 -39.41
C GLY A 31 -9.07 -13.68 -37.94
N SER A 32 -9.36 -14.91 -37.52
CA SER A 32 -9.16 -15.40 -36.15
C SER A 32 -8.64 -16.85 -36.12
N LEU A 33 -8.03 -17.24 -34.99
CA LEU A 33 -7.53 -18.59 -34.79
C LEU A 33 -8.58 -19.46 -34.10
N ARG A 34 -8.87 -20.62 -34.68
CA ARG A 34 -9.58 -21.72 -34.01
C ARG A 34 -8.60 -22.84 -33.69
N VAL A 35 -8.63 -23.32 -32.46
CA VAL A 35 -7.81 -24.44 -31.99
C VAL A 35 -8.71 -25.66 -31.78
N SER A 36 -8.32 -26.81 -32.33
CA SER A 36 -8.98 -28.08 -32.09
C SER A 36 -7.99 -29.07 -31.51
N THR A 37 -8.42 -29.83 -30.51
CA THR A 37 -7.62 -30.90 -29.89
C THR A 37 -8.36 -32.23 -30.03
N SER A 38 -7.69 -33.23 -30.59
CA SER A 38 -8.25 -34.58 -30.75
C SER A 38 -7.11 -35.61 -30.66
N ASN A 39 -7.31 -36.67 -29.87
CA ASN A 39 -6.32 -37.73 -29.61
C ASN A 39 -4.91 -37.18 -29.32
N LYS A 40 -4.82 -36.18 -28.42
CA LYS A 40 -3.58 -35.48 -28.01
C LYS A 40 -2.86 -34.70 -29.12
N ARG A 41 -3.46 -34.53 -30.30
CA ARG A 41 -2.93 -33.70 -31.39
C ARG A 41 -3.66 -32.37 -31.43
N VAL A 42 -2.88 -31.29 -31.43
CA VAL A 42 -3.39 -29.92 -31.59
C VAL A 42 -3.41 -29.58 -33.08
N ARG A 43 -4.51 -29.02 -33.56
CA ARG A 43 -4.67 -28.51 -34.92
C ARG A 43 -5.13 -27.06 -34.86
N TYR A 44 -4.59 -26.26 -35.77
CA TYR A 44 -4.87 -24.84 -35.90
C TYR A 44 -5.63 -24.58 -37.18
N TYR A 45 -6.66 -23.74 -37.10
CA TYR A 45 -7.51 -23.37 -38.22
C TYR A 45 -7.62 -21.85 -38.29
N TRP A 46 -7.49 -21.30 -39.50
CA TRP A 46 -7.71 -19.91 -39.81
C TRP A 46 -9.18 -19.70 -40.18
N MET A 47 -9.86 -18.87 -39.40
CA MET A 47 -11.24 -18.47 -39.66
C MET A 47 -11.21 -17.12 -40.39
N ASN A 48 -11.41 -17.16 -41.70
CA ASN A 48 -11.57 -15.97 -42.55
C ASN A 48 -13.04 -15.83 -42.99
N GLN A 49 -13.45 -14.66 -43.49
CA GLN A 49 -14.83 -14.42 -43.93
C GLN A 49 -15.23 -15.19 -45.22
N LYS A 50 -14.28 -15.83 -45.90
CA LYS A 50 -14.46 -16.52 -47.19
C LYS A 50 -14.50 -18.05 -47.06
N ALA A 51 -14.07 -18.60 -45.92
CA ALA A 51 -13.98 -20.01 -45.64
C ALA A 51 -15.28 -20.49 -44.99
N SER A 52 -15.65 -21.74 -45.31
CA SER A 52 -16.66 -22.53 -44.59
C SER A 52 -16.58 -22.33 -43.07
N ASP A 53 -17.70 -22.50 -42.35
CA ASP A 53 -17.79 -22.52 -40.88
C ASP A 53 -16.73 -23.41 -40.17
N LEU A 54 -16.04 -24.27 -40.91
CA LEU A 54 -14.98 -25.15 -40.42
C LEU A 54 -13.59 -24.50 -40.38
N GLY A 55 -13.32 -23.45 -41.17
CA GLY A 55 -12.04 -22.76 -41.28
C GLY A 55 -10.97 -23.52 -42.08
N GLU A 56 -9.91 -22.82 -42.48
CA GLU A 56 -8.79 -23.38 -43.26
C GLU A 56 -7.70 -23.93 -42.34
N TYR A 57 -7.26 -25.18 -42.55
CA TYR A 57 -6.21 -25.79 -41.73
C TYR A 57 -4.85 -25.09 -41.93
N ILE A 58 -4.22 -24.69 -40.81
CA ILE A 58 -2.88 -24.10 -40.81
C ILE A 58 -1.84 -25.23 -40.71
N LYS A 59 -1.05 -25.38 -41.77
CA LYS A 59 0.06 -26.35 -41.85
C LYS A 59 1.15 -26.03 -40.81
N LYS A 60 1.90 -27.06 -40.43
CA LYS A 60 2.98 -26.96 -39.42
C LYS A 60 4.01 -25.87 -39.76
N ASP A 61 4.34 -25.73 -41.04
CA ASP A 61 5.34 -24.76 -41.52
C ASP A 61 4.86 -23.30 -41.37
N ASN A 62 3.55 -23.09 -41.25
CA ASN A 62 2.92 -21.79 -41.07
C ASN A 62 2.49 -21.54 -39.61
N HIS A 63 3.10 -22.22 -38.63
CA HIS A 63 2.79 -21.98 -37.21
C HIS A 63 3.02 -20.53 -36.78
N GLN A 64 3.90 -19.79 -37.45
CA GLN A 64 4.10 -18.37 -37.21
C GLN A 64 2.81 -17.56 -37.43
N PHE A 65 2.07 -17.87 -38.51
CA PHE A 65 0.77 -17.27 -38.80
C PHE A 65 -0.27 -17.57 -37.69
N ALA A 66 -0.27 -18.80 -37.17
CA ALA A 66 -1.12 -19.16 -36.04
C ALA A 66 -0.77 -18.36 -34.77
N ARG A 67 0.53 -18.11 -34.51
CA ARG A 67 0.97 -17.28 -33.38
C ARG A 67 0.50 -15.83 -33.51
N GLU A 68 0.60 -15.25 -34.69
CA GLU A 68 0.15 -13.87 -34.94
C GLU A 68 -1.36 -13.72 -34.73
N LEU A 69 -2.17 -14.67 -35.23
CA LEU A 69 -3.61 -14.69 -34.98
C LEU A 69 -3.95 -14.88 -33.49
N ALA A 70 -3.20 -15.72 -32.77
CA ALA A 70 -3.36 -15.88 -31.33
C ALA A 70 -3.03 -14.57 -30.59
N GLN A 71 -1.90 -13.95 -30.94
CA GLN A 71 -1.44 -12.69 -30.35
C GLN A 71 -2.45 -11.57 -30.57
N LYS A 72 -3.03 -11.46 -31.77
CA LYS A 72 -4.13 -10.51 -32.08
C LYS A 72 -5.30 -10.66 -31.12
N SER A 73 -5.78 -11.90 -30.93
CA SER A 73 -6.92 -12.17 -30.04
C SER A 73 -6.60 -11.86 -28.58
N TYR A 74 -5.36 -12.16 -28.15
CA TYR A 74 -4.85 -11.81 -26.84
C TYR A 74 -4.74 -10.30 -26.66
N ASN A 75 -4.11 -9.56 -27.58
CA ASN A 75 -3.94 -8.10 -27.51
C ASN A 75 -5.29 -7.42 -27.38
N ARG A 76 -6.28 -7.80 -28.21
CA ARG A 76 -7.63 -7.23 -28.14
C ARG A 76 -8.26 -7.44 -26.76
N LYS A 77 -8.15 -8.65 -26.21
CA LYS A 77 -8.71 -8.98 -24.89
C LYS A 77 -7.96 -8.23 -23.78
N PHE A 78 -6.64 -8.23 -23.83
CA PHE A 78 -5.76 -7.58 -22.87
C PHE A 78 -6.01 -6.07 -22.83
N ILE A 79 -6.02 -5.39 -23.98
CA ILE A 79 -6.28 -3.94 -24.06
C ILE A 79 -7.61 -3.60 -23.37
N LYS A 80 -8.69 -4.30 -23.72
CA LYS A 80 -10.01 -4.06 -23.13
C LYS A 80 -10.01 -4.24 -21.61
N MET A 81 -9.38 -5.32 -21.13
CA MET A 81 -9.31 -5.61 -19.70
C MET A 81 -8.43 -4.58 -18.97
N ALA A 82 -7.25 -4.27 -19.50
CA ALA A 82 -6.31 -3.32 -18.92
C ALA A 82 -6.89 -1.90 -18.85
N GLU A 83 -7.60 -1.44 -19.89
CA GLU A 83 -8.28 -0.13 -19.87
C GLU A 83 -9.34 -0.07 -18.76
N SER A 84 -10.16 -1.11 -18.62
CA SER A 84 -11.15 -1.17 -17.54
C SER A 84 -10.52 -1.19 -16.14
N GLU A 85 -9.42 -1.92 -15.98
CA GLU A 85 -8.68 -2.02 -14.72
C GLU A 85 -8.02 -0.67 -14.37
N ILE A 86 -7.41 0.01 -15.34
CA ILE A 86 -6.80 1.33 -15.16
C ILE A 86 -7.84 2.35 -14.65
N LEU A 87 -9.02 2.42 -15.28
CA LEU A 87 -10.08 3.33 -14.85
C LEU A 87 -10.53 3.04 -13.43
N TYR A 88 -10.67 1.76 -13.08
CA TYR A 88 -11.03 1.34 -11.73
C TYR A 88 -9.96 1.73 -10.72
N LEU A 89 -8.69 1.43 -10.99
CA LEU A 89 -7.57 1.78 -10.11
C LEU A 89 -7.45 3.28 -9.88
N GLN A 90 -7.60 4.10 -10.93
CA GLN A 90 -7.58 5.56 -10.80
C GLN A 90 -8.69 6.06 -9.89
N SER A 91 -9.91 5.51 -10.03
CA SER A 91 -11.04 5.84 -9.16
C SER A 91 -10.76 5.45 -7.70
N VAL A 92 -10.27 4.24 -7.47
CA VAL A 92 -9.94 3.74 -6.12
C VAL A 92 -8.84 4.58 -5.46
N ILE A 93 -7.75 4.86 -6.16
CA ILE A 93 -6.65 5.70 -5.65
C ILE A 93 -7.18 7.09 -5.28
N THR A 94 -7.98 7.69 -6.15
CA THR A 94 -8.59 9.01 -5.89
C THR A 94 -9.49 8.97 -4.65
N HIS A 95 -10.35 7.96 -4.53
CA HIS A 95 -11.24 7.83 -3.39
C HIS A 95 -10.48 7.62 -2.07
N LEU A 96 -9.53 6.69 -2.05
CA LEU A 96 -8.73 6.39 -0.86
C LEU A 96 -7.85 7.57 -0.42
N SER A 97 -7.38 8.39 -1.36
CA SER A 97 -6.54 9.56 -1.06
C SER A 97 -7.30 10.74 -0.43
N LYS A 98 -8.60 10.91 -0.70
CA LYS A 98 -9.35 12.14 -0.36
C LYS A 98 -10.63 11.92 0.46
N ASN A 99 -11.19 10.71 0.39
CA ASN A 99 -12.51 10.37 0.93
C ASN A 99 -12.50 9.01 1.63
N ASN A 100 -11.38 8.65 2.25
CA ASN A 100 -11.35 7.49 3.13
C ASN A 100 -12.14 7.75 4.43
N SER A 101 -12.47 6.65 5.11
CA SER A 101 -13.17 6.64 6.40
C SER A 101 -12.43 7.41 7.49
N ASP A 102 -11.10 7.43 7.44
CA ASP A 102 -10.25 7.98 8.48
C ASP A 102 -10.40 9.51 8.55
N MET A 103 -10.62 10.15 7.39
CA MET A 103 -10.92 11.59 7.31
C MET A 103 -12.31 11.98 7.84
N SER A 104 -13.18 11.02 8.17
CA SER A 104 -14.55 11.32 8.65
C SER A 104 -14.52 12.18 9.90
N TYR A 105 -13.63 11.89 10.85
CA TYR A 105 -13.46 12.69 12.06
C TYR A 105 -12.84 14.05 11.75
N ASP A 106 -11.82 14.10 10.89
CA ASP A 106 -11.10 15.34 10.58
C ASP A 106 -11.99 16.40 9.92
N LYS A 107 -12.96 15.96 9.11
CA LYS A 107 -13.95 16.80 8.43
C LYS A 107 -15.04 17.37 9.36
N LEU A 108 -15.12 16.93 10.62
CA LEU A 108 -16.09 17.47 11.58
C LEU A 108 -15.69 18.87 12.07
N SER A 109 -16.69 19.70 12.38
CA SER A 109 -16.47 20.97 13.08
C SER A 109 -15.96 20.74 14.50
N LEU A 110 -15.27 21.73 15.07
CA LEU A 110 -14.70 21.63 16.42
C LEU A 110 -15.75 21.23 17.47
N THR A 111 -16.95 21.83 17.41
CA THR A 111 -18.06 21.50 18.31
C THR A 111 -18.48 20.03 18.19
N ARG A 112 -18.55 19.49 16.97
CA ARG A 112 -18.93 18.08 16.75
C ARG A 112 -17.83 17.13 17.16
N LYS A 113 -16.55 17.48 16.96
CA LYS A 113 -15.40 16.69 17.41
C LYS A 113 -15.45 16.42 18.93
N ASN A 114 -15.99 17.34 19.71
CA ASN A 114 -16.16 17.19 21.17
C ASN A 114 -17.34 16.29 21.56
N LEU A 115 -18.25 15.96 20.64
CA LEU A 115 -19.46 15.18 20.89
C LEU A 115 -19.38 13.75 20.36
N VAL A 116 -18.29 13.38 19.70
CA VAL A 116 -18.13 12.06 19.07
C VAL A 116 -16.85 11.38 19.55
N ASN A 117 -16.88 10.06 19.61
CA ASN A 117 -15.68 9.26 19.76
C ASN A 117 -15.24 8.72 18.39
N PRO A 118 -14.06 9.07 17.86
CA PRO A 118 -13.60 8.55 16.58
C PRO A 118 -13.38 7.03 16.66
N TYR A 119 -13.90 6.28 15.68
CA TYR A 119 -13.61 4.85 15.55
C TYR A 119 -12.17 4.58 15.11
N ILE A 120 -11.59 5.50 14.34
CA ILE A 120 -10.18 5.53 13.96
C ILE A 120 -9.61 6.85 14.45
N LEU A 121 -8.75 6.78 15.46
CA LEU A 121 -8.10 7.98 16.01
C LEU A 121 -7.11 8.55 14.98
N PRO A 122 -7.12 9.86 14.73
CA PRO A 122 -6.03 10.50 14.00
C PRO A 122 -4.68 10.31 14.72
N ASP A 123 -3.59 10.12 13.98
CA ASP A 123 -2.26 9.81 14.54
C ASP A 123 -1.75 10.87 15.52
N ASN A 124 -2.05 12.14 15.27
CA ASN A 124 -1.71 13.25 16.16
C ASN A 124 -2.46 13.17 17.50
N ILE A 125 -3.75 12.83 17.48
CA ILE A 125 -4.57 12.67 18.68
C ILE A 125 -4.13 11.43 19.44
N TYR A 126 -3.91 10.31 18.75
CA TYR A 126 -3.38 9.10 19.36
C TYR A 126 -2.02 9.36 20.02
N ALA A 127 -1.09 10.01 19.32
CA ALA A 127 0.21 10.36 19.86
C ALA A 127 0.11 11.26 21.10
N LYS A 128 -0.77 12.26 21.07
CA LYS A 128 -1.03 13.15 22.20
C LYS A 128 -1.58 12.36 23.40
N ASN A 129 -2.64 11.58 23.19
CA ASN A 129 -3.25 10.77 24.24
C ASN A 129 -2.24 9.76 24.81
N TRP A 130 -1.45 9.12 23.95
CA TRP A 130 -0.40 8.21 24.37
C TRP A 130 0.63 8.92 25.23
N GLN A 131 1.03 10.14 24.89
CA GLN A 131 2.03 10.90 25.64
C GLN A 131 1.49 11.43 26.98
N GLU A 132 0.21 11.77 27.06
CA GLU A 132 -0.50 12.23 28.27
C GLU A 132 -0.92 11.08 29.20
N GLU A 133 -1.08 9.86 28.68
CA GLU A 133 -1.43 8.66 29.45
C GLU A 133 -0.42 8.43 30.57
N SER A 134 -0.88 8.40 31.82
CA SER A 134 -0.05 8.09 32.99
C SER A 134 0.59 6.70 32.87
N TYR A 135 1.86 6.57 33.23
CA TYR A 135 2.59 5.32 33.12
C TYR A 135 3.50 5.10 34.33
N LYS A 136 3.81 3.83 34.62
CA LYS A 136 4.74 3.48 35.68
C LYS A 136 6.16 3.85 35.27
N THR A 137 6.80 4.68 36.07
CA THR A 137 8.20 5.10 35.92
C THR A 137 9.09 4.40 36.94
N SER A 138 10.41 4.49 36.74
CA SER A 138 11.38 3.96 37.68
C SER A 138 11.53 4.87 38.91
N ASN A 139 11.45 4.27 40.11
CA ASN A 139 11.79 4.92 41.38
C ASN A 139 13.28 4.73 41.75
N TYR A 140 14.10 4.24 40.82
CA TYR A 140 15.52 4.03 41.07
C TYR A 140 16.27 5.37 41.15
N LEU A 141 16.97 5.61 42.27
CA LEU A 141 17.81 6.79 42.52
C LEU A 141 17.18 8.10 42.00
N PRO A 142 16.02 8.53 42.54
CA PRO A 142 15.35 9.75 42.10
C PRO A 142 16.24 10.99 42.26
N GLU A 143 17.14 11.00 43.24
CA GLU A 143 18.13 12.04 43.49
C GLU A 143 19.11 12.28 42.33
N CYS A 144 19.30 11.29 41.45
CA CYS A 144 20.18 11.41 40.29
C CYS A 144 19.51 12.13 39.10
N LYS A 145 18.20 12.42 39.16
CA LYS A 145 17.48 13.15 38.09
C LYS A 145 17.75 14.65 38.21
N VAL A 146 18.94 15.08 37.79
CA VAL A 146 19.43 16.46 37.99
C VAL A 146 19.41 17.31 36.72
N TYR A 147 19.32 16.70 35.55
CA TYR A 147 19.37 17.42 34.27
C TYR A 147 17.97 17.73 33.78
N SER A 148 17.66 19.01 33.54
CA SER A 148 16.38 19.42 32.97
C SER A 148 16.38 19.29 31.44
N THR A 149 15.22 18.94 30.89
CA THR A 149 14.94 18.93 29.45
C THR A 149 14.07 20.13 29.07
N LYS A 150 14.04 20.49 27.78
CA LYS A 150 13.14 21.50 27.21
C LYS A 150 11.67 21.19 27.42
N ARG A 151 11.33 19.91 27.57
CA ARG A 151 9.97 19.43 27.88
C ARG A 151 9.61 19.55 29.37
N GLY A 152 10.58 19.88 30.23
CA GLY A 152 10.38 20.04 31.68
C GLY A 152 10.62 18.78 32.50
N GLU A 153 11.11 17.70 31.89
CA GLU A 153 11.45 16.45 32.58
C GLU A 153 12.85 16.53 33.18
N MET A 154 13.04 15.85 34.32
CA MET A 154 14.34 15.67 34.97
C MET A 154 14.89 14.28 34.66
N VAL A 155 16.09 14.22 34.07
CA VAL A 155 16.73 12.99 33.59
C VAL A 155 18.09 12.76 34.26
N ARG A 156 18.62 11.53 34.17
CA ARG A 156 19.80 11.11 34.94
C ARG A 156 21.14 11.49 34.30
N SER A 157 21.17 11.74 32.99
CA SER A 157 22.41 12.09 32.29
C SER A 157 22.25 13.26 31.31
N LYS A 158 23.37 13.95 31.03
CA LYS A 158 23.41 15.00 29.99
C LYS A 158 23.05 14.44 28.60
N SER A 159 23.48 13.22 28.31
CA SER A 159 23.14 12.52 27.06
C SER A 159 21.64 12.29 26.94
N GLU A 160 20.97 11.85 28.01
CA GLU A 160 19.51 11.73 28.02
C GLU A 160 18.84 13.08 27.80
N ALA A 161 19.33 14.15 28.42
CA ALA A 161 18.74 15.48 28.26
C ALA A 161 18.82 15.94 26.79
N ILE A 162 19.97 15.74 26.14
CA ILE A 162 20.17 16.04 24.72
C ILE A 162 19.22 15.20 23.84
N ILE A 163 19.11 13.89 24.09
CA ILE A 163 18.22 13.01 23.32
C ILE A 163 16.75 13.44 23.50
N ALA A 164 16.33 13.70 24.73
CA ALA A 164 14.98 14.16 25.06
C ALA A 164 14.63 15.48 24.36
N ASP A 165 15.57 16.41 24.31
CA ASP A 165 15.44 17.69 23.62
C ASP A 165 15.32 17.51 22.10
N ILE A 166 16.17 16.68 21.50
CA ILE A 166 16.12 16.37 20.06
C ILE A 166 14.78 15.72 19.71
N LEU A 167 14.32 14.73 20.48
CA LEU A 167 13.03 14.08 20.24
C LEU A 167 11.87 15.07 20.35
N TYR A 168 11.95 16.00 21.32
CA TYR A 168 10.96 17.05 21.49
C TYR A 168 10.93 18.03 20.31
N GLU A 169 12.09 18.52 19.86
CA GLU A 169 12.22 19.42 18.71
C GLU A 169 11.72 18.80 17.42
N LEU A 170 12.01 17.50 17.21
CA LEU A 170 11.54 16.74 16.05
C LEU A 170 10.05 16.34 16.14
N LYS A 171 9.34 16.72 17.22
CA LYS A 171 7.93 16.35 17.47
C LYS A 171 7.69 14.83 17.43
N ILE A 172 8.68 14.08 17.91
CA ILE A 172 8.64 12.63 18.06
C ILE A 172 8.10 12.32 19.46
N PRO A 173 6.93 11.67 19.61
CA PRO A 173 6.40 11.35 20.92
C PRO A 173 7.26 10.30 21.61
N TYR A 174 7.65 10.58 22.85
CA TYR A 174 8.42 9.66 23.68
C TYR A 174 7.93 9.68 25.13
N LYS A 175 8.22 8.61 25.86
CA LYS A 175 8.07 8.48 27.31
C LYS A 175 9.43 8.13 27.91
N TYR A 176 9.83 8.85 28.95
CA TYR A 176 11.10 8.65 29.65
C TYR A 176 10.91 7.63 30.79
N GLU A 177 11.77 6.61 30.86
CA GLU A 177 11.71 5.55 31.88
C GLU A 177 10.35 4.84 32.01
N LYS A 178 9.65 4.59 30.89
CA LYS A 178 8.40 3.83 30.90
C LYS A 178 8.67 2.35 31.20
N ALA A 179 7.92 1.77 32.15
CA ALA A 179 7.95 0.33 32.40
C ALA A 179 7.65 -0.49 31.14
N LEU A 180 8.51 -1.45 30.83
CA LEU A 180 8.40 -2.42 29.77
C LEU A 180 8.33 -3.83 30.37
N VAL A 181 7.23 -4.54 30.12
CA VAL A 181 7.07 -5.93 30.53
C VAL A 181 7.60 -6.83 29.41
N LEU A 182 8.66 -7.58 29.69
CA LEU A 182 9.24 -8.55 28.77
C LEU A 182 8.41 -9.84 28.74
N LYS A 183 8.59 -10.66 27.69
CA LYS A 183 7.85 -11.94 27.51
C LYS A 183 8.00 -12.91 28.69
N ASN A 184 9.10 -12.82 29.43
CA ASN A 184 9.38 -13.63 30.61
C ASN A 184 8.80 -13.05 31.92
N GLY A 185 7.95 -12.02 31.84
CA GLY A 185 7.35 -11.34 33.00
C GLY A 185 8.26 -10.35 33.72
N THR A 186 9.52 -10.19 33.28
CA THR A 186 10.44 -9.21 33.90
C THR A 186 10.09 -7.79 33.47
N ILE A 187 10.03 -6.87 34.44
CA ILE A 187 9.83 -5.44 34.17
C ILE A 187 11.20 -4.76 34.03
N LYS A 188 11.41 -4.04 32.93
CA LYS A 188 12.57 -3.17 32.70
C LYS A 188 12.12 -1.74 32.47
N PHE A 189 13.00 -0.79 32.75
CA PHE A 189 12.77 0.63 32.55
C PHE A 189 13.81 1.16 31.57
N PRO A 190 13.58 1.04 30.24
CA PRO A 190 14.44 1.66 29.25
C PRO A 190 14.42 3.18 29.40
N ASP A 191 15.53 3.84 29.05
CA ASP A 191 15.65 5.30 29.16
C ASP A 191 14.57 6.02 28.34
N PHE A 192 14.35 5.59 27.10
CA PHE A 192 13.32 6.14 26.22
C PHE A 192 12.46 5.05 25.59
N THR A 193 11.14 5.28 25.61
CA THR A 193 10.17 4.58 24.75
C THR A 193 9.67 5.55 23.71
N VAL A 194 9.86 5.25 22.43
CA VAL A 194 9.49 6.11 21.30
C VAL A 194 8.27 5.54 20.58
N LEU A 195 7.29 6.38 20.27
CA LEU A 195 6.11 5.96 19.52
C LEU A 195 6.33 6.11 18.01
N ASN A 196 6.23 5.00 17.28
CA ASN A 196 6.15 5.03 15.83
C ASN A 196 4.69 5.26 15.38
N LYS A 197 4.39 6.47 14.88
CA LYS A 197 3.04 6.85 14.42
C LYS A 197 2.53 5.96 13.28
N LYS A 198 3.42 5.47 12.41
CA LYS A 198 3.07 4.72 11.20
C LYS A 198 2.70 3.26 11.45
N THR A 199 3.25 2.66 12.50
CA THR A 199 3.10 1.24 12.81
C THR A 199 2.37 1.02 14.14
N ARG A 200 1.53 1.98 14.54
CA ARG A 200 0.69 1.83 15.72
C ARG A 200 -0.20 0.60 15.62
#